data_AF-A0A7C0YCR3-F1
#
_entry.id   AF-A0A7C0YCR3-F1
#
_cell.length_a   1.000
_cell.length_b   1.000
_cell.length_c   1.000
_cell.angle_alpha   90.00
_cell.angle_beta   90.00
_cell.angle_gamma   90.00
#
_symmetry.space_group_name_H-M   'P 1'
#
loop_
_entity.id
_entity.type
_entity.pdbx_description
1 polymer ?
#
loop_
_entity_poly.entity_id
_entity_poly.type
_entity_poly.pdbx_seq_one_letter_code
_entity_poly.pdbx_strand_id
1 'polypeptide(L)'
;KISDEVMDILMAYEFPGNVRELENIIERAVALCEGDIIQPKHLPPDLQQLTLRVHRPKQRKFLTLEEYEREYISWVLTKTKGNKTKAAKILGIDRVSLWRKLKKYKLEES
;
A
#
# COMPACT_ATOMS: atom_id res chain seq x y z
N LYS A 1 14.19 -6.52 16.82
CA LYS A 1 13.18 -5.54 16.34
C LYS A 1 12.05 -6.28 15.66
N ILE A 2 10.85 -5.72 15.61
CA ILE A 2 9.69 -6.31 14.93
C ILE A 2 9.36 -5.42 13.73
N SER A 3 9.09 -6.03 12.58
CA SER A 3 8.61 -5.29 11.40
C SER A 3 7.17 -4.82 11.59
N ASP A 4 6.79 -3.70 10.96
CA ASP A 4 5.44 -3.16 11.06
C ASP A 4 4.38 -4.17 10.59
N GLU A 5 4.70 -4.97 9.58
CA GLU A 5 3.84 -6.06 9.09
C GLU A 5 3.55 -7.12 10.16
N VAL A 6 4.57 -7.51 10.94
CA VAL A 6 4.40 -8.46 12.06
C VAL A 6 3.58 -7.84 13.18
N MET A 7 3.82 -6.57 13.50
CA MET A 7 3.02 -5.85 14.50
C MET A 7 1.55 -5.80 14.09
N ASP A 8 1.28 -5.54 12.81
CA ASP A 8 -0.07 -5.50 12.25
C ASP A 8 -0.82 -6.82 12.35
N ILE A 9 -0.11 -7.94 12.17
CA ILE A 9 -0.65 -9.30 12.29
C ILE A 9 -0.96 -9.62 13.76
N LEU A 10 -0.01 -9.34 14.65
CA LEU A 10 -0.18 -9.58 16.08
C LEU A 10 -1.34 -8.75 16.65
N MET A 11 -1.51 -7.50 16.22
CA MET A 11 -2.65 -6.67 16.63
C MET A 11 -4.01 -7.15 16.07
N ALA A 12 -4.01 -7.87 14.96
CA ALA A 12 -5.23 -8.35 14.29
C ALA A 12 -5.65 -9.76 14.73
N TYR A 13 -4.78 -10.48 15.43
CA TYR A 13 -5.04 -11.84 15.88
C TYR A 13 -5.76 -11.83 17.23
N GLU A 14 -6.77 -12.69 17.39
CA GLU A 14 -7.64 -12.68 18.58
C GLU A 14 -7.02 -13.38 19.80
N PHE A 15 -5.92 -14.12 19.63
CA PHE A 15 -5.26 -14.91 20.70
C PHE A 15 -6.23 -15.78 21.51
N PRO A 16 -6.88 -16.78 20.87
CA PRO A 16 -7.79 -17.69 21.57
C PRO A 16 -7.14 -18.45 22.73
N GLY A 17 -5.80 -18.61 22.70
CA GLY A 17 -4.97 -19.20 23.74
C GLY A 17 -4.40 -18.21 24.76
N ASN A 18 -4.89 -16.97 24.77
CA ASN A 18 -4.56 -15.93 25.75
C ASN A 18 -3.13 -15.38 25.54
N VAL A 19 -2.63 -14.58 26.50
CA VAL A 19 -1.30 -13.95 26.44
C VAL A 19 -0.15 -14.96 26.31
N ARG A 20 -0.32 -16.20 26.78
CA ARG A 20 0.68 -17.27 26.61
C ARG A 20 0.90 -17.66 25.15
N GLU A 21 -0.14 -17.53 24.33
CA GLU A 21 -0.04 -17.78 22.89
C GLU A 21 0.87 -16.73 22.24
N LEU A 22 0.70 -15.44 22.58
CA LEU A 22 1.57 -14.36 22.12
C LEU A 22 3.04 -14.60 22.53
N GLU A 23 3.27 -15.01 23.77
CA GLU A 23 4.61 -15.33 24.27
C GLU A 23 5.27 -16.44 23.44
N ASN A 24 4.56 -17.56 23.24
CA ASN A 24 5.05 -18.68 22.43
C ASN A 24 5.33 -18.27 20.96
N ILE A 25 4.48 -17.43 20.38
CA ILE A 25 4.66 -16.90 19.02
C ILE A 25 5.94 -16.07 18.94
N ILE A 26 6.17 -15.17 19.90
CA ILE A 26 7.35 -14.30 19.93
C ILE A 26 8.62 -15.10 20.21
N GLU A 27 8.62 -16.03 21.17
CA GLU A 27 9.77 -16.89 21.45
C GLU A 27 10.19 -17.67 20.20
N ARG A 28 9.22 -18.31 19.52
CA ARG A 28 9.49 -19.04 18.29
C ARG A 28 9.99 -18.13 17.17
N ALA A 29 9.41 -16.93 17.03
CA ALA A 29 9.82 -15.97 16.03
C ALA A 29 11.24 -15.45 16.28
N VAL A 30 11.64 -15.24 17.53
CA VAL A 30 13.02 -14.88 17.92
C VAL A 30 13.98 -16.04 17.63
N ALA A 31 13.61 -17.27 17.97
CA ALA A 31 14.43 -18.46 17.73
C ALA A 31 14.70 -18.72 16.23
N LEU A 32 13.74 -18.39 15.37
CA LEU A 32 13.83 -18.54 13.91
C LEU A 32 14.43 -17.32 13.20
N CYS A 33 14.60 -16.19 13.91
CA CYS A 33 15.08 -14.95 13.33
C CYS A 33 16.60 -14.96 13.28
N GLU A 34 17.16 -15.12 12.07
CA GLU A 34 18.61 -15.10 11.84
C GLU A 34 19.21 -13.68 11.82
N GLY A 35 18.39 -12.63 11.97
CA GLY A 35 18.83 -11.24 11.95
C GLY A 35 18.15 -10.37 13.00
N ASP A 36 18.30 -9.05 12.89
CA ASP A 36 17.82 -8.11 13.91
C ASP A 36 16.31 -7.80 13.84
N ILE A 37 15.62 -8.26 12.78
CA ILE A 37 14.22 -7.89 12.50
C ILE A 37 13.37 -9.14 12.26
N ILE A 38 12.36 -9.33 13.12
CA ILE A 38 11.32 -10.35 12.95
C ILE A 38 10.43 -9.96 11.77
N GLN A 39 10.40 -10.83 10.75
CA GLN A 39 9.58 -10.72 9.55
C GLN A 39 8.43 -11.73 9.59
N PRO A 40 7.37 -11.55 8.79
CA PRO A 40 6.22 -12.46 8.80
C PRO A 40 6.59 -13.93 8.57
N LYS A 41 7.63 -14.20 7.77
CA LYS A 41 8.16 -15.57 7.52
C LYS A 41 8.66 -16.29 8.78
N HIS A 42 8.95 -15.56 9.87
CA HIS A 42 9.38 -16.15 11.14
C HIS A 42 8.19 -16.50 12.06
N LEU A 43 6.96 -16.09 11.72
CA LEU A 43 5.76 -16.41 12.50
C LEU A 43 5.26 -17.83 12.18
N PRO A 44 4.44 -18.44 13.05
CA PRO A 44 3.70 -19.66 12.75
C PRO A 44 2.88 -19.57 11.45
N PRO A 45 2.68 -20.69 10.72
CA PRO A 45 1.96 -20.72 9.45
C PRO A 45 0.56 -20.09 9.50
N ASP A 46 -0.16 -20.26 10.60
CA ASP A 46 -1.52 -19.71 10.77
C ASP A 46 -1.51 -18.18 10.73
N LEU A 47 -0.51 -17.55 11.37
CA LEU A 47 -0.29 -16.10 11.35
C LEU A 47 0.29 -15.62 10.02
N GLN A 48 1.10 -16.45 9.35
CA GLN A 48 1.54 -16.16 7.99
C GLN A 48 0.35 -16.07 7.03
N GLN A 49 -0.68 -16.89 7.18
CA GLN A 49 -1.88 -16.80 6.32
C GLN A 49 -2.72 -15.56 6.60
N LEU A 50 -2.68 -15.03 7.83
CA LEU A 50 -3.28 -13.74 8.17
C LEU A 50 -2.59 -12.57 7.45
N THR A 51 -1.31 -12.68 7.05
CA THR A 51 -0.65 -11.65 6.23
C THR A 51 -1.46 -11.33 4.97
N LEU A 52 -2.00 -12.34 4.29
CA LEU A 52 -2.78 -12.18 3.05
C LEU A 52 -4.09 -11.43 3.28
N ARG A 53 -4.68 -11.56 4.47
CA ARG A 53 -5.92 -10.85 4.86
C ARG A 53 -5.63 -9.45 5.39
N VAL A 54 -4.54 -9.29 6.13
CA VAL A 54 -4.09 -8.01 6.72
C VAL A 54 -3.41 -7.11 5.67
N HIS A 55 -2.87 -7.68 4.60
CA HIS A 55 -2.45 -6.97 3.37
C HIS A 55 -3.62 -6.57 2.46
N ARG A 56 -4.87 -6.56 2.95
CA ARG A 56 -5.77 -5.48 2.52
C ARG A 56 -5.09 -4.20 2.99
N PRO A 57 -4.59 -3.32 2.10
CA PRO A 57 -3.80 -2.17 2.51
C PRO A 57 -4.56 -1.41 3.60
N LYS A 58 -4.11 -1.55 4.86
CA LYS A 58 -4.62 -0.81 6.00
C LYS A 58 -4.44 0.65 5.61
N GLN A 59 -5.57 1.31 5.33
CA GLN A 59 -5.65 2.70 4.92
C GLN A 59 -5.06 3.07 3.54
N ARG A 60 -5.50 2.41 2.46
CA ARG A 60 -5.84 3.27 1.31
C ARG A 60 -7.09 4.04 1.74
N LYS A 61 -6.93 5.31 2.12
CA LYS A 61 -8.08 6.24 2.10
C LYS A 61 -8.79 5.98 0.78
N PHE A 62 -10.10 5.72 0.82
CA PHE A 62 -10.86 5.67 -0.42
C PHE A 62 -10.68 7.01 -1.10
N LEU A 63 -9.89 7.01 -2.16
CA LEU A 63 -9.77 8.17 -3.01
C LEU A 63 -11.11 8.34 -3.68
N THR A 64 -11.60 9.57 -3.68
CA THR A 64 -12.67 9.95 -4.59
C THR A 64 -12.23 9.65 -6.03
N LEU A 65 -13.19 9.44 -6.93
CA LEU A 65 -12.88 9.30 -8.36
C LEU A 65 -12.05 10.48 -8.88
N GLU A 66 -12.27 11.67 -8.31
CA GLU A 66 -11.52 12.88 -8.64
C GLU A 66 -10.05 12.82 -8.21
N GLU A 67 -9.75 12.32 -7.01
CA GLU A 67 -8.37 12.17 -6.55
C GLU A 67 -7.64 11.08 -7.35
N TYR A 68 -8.31 9.96 -7.63
CA TYR A 68 -7.76 8.89 -8.45
C TYR A 68 -7.46 9.39 -9.87
N GLU A 69 -8.39 10.13 -10.46
CA GLU A 69 -8.22 10.76 -11.77
C GLU A 69 -7.03 11.73 -11.76
N ARG A 70 -6.91 12.59 -10.74
CA ARG A 70 -5.79 13.53 -10.60
C ARG A 70 -4.45 12.82 -10.54
N GLU A 71 -4.33 11.81 -9.69
CA GLU A 71 -3.09 11.03 -9.54
C GLU A 71 -2.73 10.30 -10.84
N TYR A 72 -3.71 9.71 -11.49
CA TYR A 72 -3.50 8.99 -12.75
C TYR A 72 -3.05 9.94 -13.87
N ILE A 73 -3.68 11.11 -14.01
CA ILE A 73 -3.28 12.14 -14.98
C ILE A 73 -1.83 12.60 -14.72
N SER A 74 -1.47 12.85 -13.45
CA SER A 74 -0.10 13.23 -13.07
C SER A 74 0.91 12.14 -13.46
N TRP A 75 0.62 10.88 -13.11
CA TRP A 75 1.47 9.75 -13.44
C TRP A 75 1.68 9.58 -14.95
N VAL A 76 0.62 9.69 -15.75
CA VAL A 76 0.72 9.62 -17.22
C VAL A 76 1.55 10.78 -17.77
N LEU A 77 1.41 11.99 -17.23
CA LEU A 77 2.24 13.14 -17.62
C LEU A 77 3.72 12.92 -17.32
N THR A 78 4.07 12.41 -16.13
CA THR A 78 5.46 12.08 -15.79
C THR A 78 6.02 11.02 -16.74
N LYS A 79 5.26 9.95 -17.02
CA LYS A 79 5.69 8.88 -17.95
C LYS A 79 5.82 9.34 -19.40
N THR A 80 5.07 10.36 -19.79
CA THR A 80 5.14 10.97 -21.12
C THR A 80 6.08 12.17 -21.19
N LYS A 81 6.84 12.47 -20.11
CA LYS A 81 7.74 13.63 -20.00
C LYS A 81 7.05 14.95 -20.37
N GLY A 82 5.80 15.13 -19.91
CA GLY A 82 5.00 16.33 -20.18
C GLY A 82 4.40 16.42 -21.59
N ASN A 83 4.51 15.39 -22.43
CA ASN A 83 3.89 15.39 -23.75
C ASN A 83 2.35 15.25 -23.65
N LYS A 84 1.66 16.40 -23.61
CA LYS A 84 0.20 16.51 -23.47
C LYS A 84 -0.59 15.76 -24.56
N THR A 85 -0.06 15.66 -25.79
CA THR A 85 -0.71 14.90 -26.89
C THR A 85 -0.68 13.40 -26.60
N LYS A 86 0.48 12.89 -26.19
CA LYS A 86 0.66 11.48 -25.89
C LYS A 86 -0.10 11.10 -24.62
N ALA A 87 -0.10 11.97 -23.61
CA ALA A 87 -0.85 11.78 -22.38
C ALA A 87 -2.36 11.71 -22.64
N ALA A 88 -2.92 12.62 -23.43
CA ALA A 88 -4.35 12.61 -23.80
C ALA A 88 -4.75 11.29 -24.49
N LYS A 89 -3.92 10.80 -25.41
CA LYS A 89 -4.14 9.52 -26.10
C LYS A 89 -4.13 8.32 -25.15
N ILE A 90 -3.21 8.30 -24.17
CA ILE A 90 -3.12 7.23 -23.16
C ILE A 90 -4.32 7.29 -22.20
N LEU A 91 -4.73 8.49 -21.80
CA LEU A 91 -5.89 8.72 -20.93
C LEU A 91 -7.24 8.49 -21.66
N GLY A 92 -7.24 8.34 -22.99
CA GLY A 92 -8.46 8.15 -23.78
C GLY A 92 -9.37 9.37 -23.85
N ILE A 93 -8.82 10.56 -23.61
CA ILE A 93 -9.58 11.83 -23.62
C ILE A 93 -9.06 12.77 -24.70
N ASP A 94 -9.88 13.74 -25.10
CA ASP A 94 -9.43 14.79 -26.00
C ASP A 94 -8.47 15.76 -25.29
N ARG A 95 -7.69 16.47 -26.10
CA ARG A 95 -6.66 17.41 -25.62
C ARG A 95 -7.24 18.60 -24.84
N VAL A 96 -8.46 19.04 -25.16
CA VAL A 96 -9.14 20.16 -24.49
C VAL A 96 -9.63 19.72 -23.12
N SER A 97 -10.18 18.51 -23.00
CA SER A 97 -10.55 17.89 -21.72
C SER A 97 -9.36 17.69 -20.80
N LEU A 98 -8.22 17.23 -21.34
CA LEU A 98 -6.98 17.15 -20.57
C LEU A 98 -6.58 18.53 -20.06
N TRP A 99 -6.56 19.56 -20.93
CA TRP A 99 -6.20 20.91 -20.52
C TRP A 99 -7.08 21.47 -19.40
N ARG A 100 -8.41 21.29 -19.51
CA ARG A 100 -9.36 21.68 -18.44
C ARG A 100 -9.06 20.97 -17.12
N LYS A 101 -8.73 19.68 -17.14
CA LYS A 101 -8.38 18.90 -15.95
C LYS A 101 -7.04 19.35 -15.35
N LEU A 102 -6.02 19.63 -16.16
CA LEU A 102 -4.74 20.15 -15.68
C LEU A 102 -4.89 21.50 -14.96
N LYS A 103 -5.69 22.40 -15.54
CA LYS A 103 -6.03 23.68 -14.91
C LYS A 103 -6.82 23.51 -13.62
N LYS A 104 -7.81 22.61 -13.61
CA LYS A 104 -8.62 22.28 -12.41
C LYS A 104 -7.74 21.76 -11.26
N TYR A 105 -6.77 20.91 -11.57
CA TYR A 105 -5.91 20.26 -10.58
C TYR A 105 -4.62 21.02 -10.25
N LYS A 106 -4.40 22.20 -10.85
CA LYS A 106 -3.16 22.99 -10.71
C LYS A 106 -1.90 22.16 -11.04
N LEU A 107 -2.01 21.26 -12.02
CA LEU A 107 -0.90 20.43 -12.51
C LEU A 107 -0.08 21.15 -13.60
N GLU A 108 -0.28 22.46 -13.76
CA GLU A 108 0.57 23.30 -14.59
C GLU A 108 1.69 23.85 -13.70
N GLU A 109 2.88 23.24 -13.79
CA GLU A 109 4.12 23.89 -13.37
C GLU A 109 4.45 25.01 -14.38
N SER A 110 4.80 26.19 -13.86
CA SER A 110 5.37 27.30 -14.64
C SER A 110 6.70 26.91 -15.29
#